data_AF-A0A6J8D5D8-F1
#
_entry.id   AF-A0A6J8D5D8-F1
#
_cell.length_a   1.000
_cell.length_b   1.000
_cell.length_c   1.000
_cell.angle_alpha   90.00
_cell.angle_beta   90.00
_cell.angle_gamma   90.00
#
_symmetry.space_group_name_H-M   'P 1'
#
loop_
_entity.id
_entity.type
_entity.pdbx_description
1 polymer ?
#
loop_
_entity_poly.entity_id
_entity_poly.type
_entity_poly.pdbx_seq_one_letter_code
_entity_poly.pdbx_strand_id
1 'polypeptide(L)'
;MKNLFFKSSNLVKENSTATVVNTILEDLNVLTKKSNNVTSGDLVTSSNILTDIAGYVAGNTDALSSSQIEIFGSLCNNLLDDSNGRNWEQLKQKDSSSITGLVKAVADYSKSFTNVLNSEFSLTIQKENIVIQLGKVKSTDIVVPDRTKTLESWVLDSINEISMSRKYFDGLPITGYSSAFYRNISKLLPESLKSNTSYKYDVNSIIADFSIEPTPTKMNYHVVIKFNIFD
;
A
#
# COMPACT_ATOMS: atom_id res chain seq x y z
N MET A 1 -7.21 7.77 55.76
CA MET A 1 -7.40 6.68 54.76
C MET A 1 -8.81 6.80 54.22
N LYS A 2 -8.96 7.25 52.96
CA LYS A 2 -10.27 7.30 52.27
C LYS A 2 -10.40 6.04 51.43
N ASN A 3 -11.35 5.18 51.77
CA ASN A 3 -11.78 4.06 50.94
C ASN A 3 -12.45 4.60 49.68
N LEU A 4 -11.81 4.39 48.53
CA LEU A 4 -12.42 4.57 47.22
C LEU A 4 -13.03 3.24 46.79
N PHE A 5 -14.34 3.15 46.95
CA PHE A 5 -15.18 2.15 46.29
C PHE A 5 -15.08 2.36 44.77
N PHE A 6 -14.49 1.41 44.05
CA PHE A 6 -14.64 1.34 42.61
C PHE A 6 -16.04 0.80 42.31
N LYS A 7 -16.94 1.71 41.91
CA LYS A 7 -18.21 1.39 41.31
C LYS A 7 -17.93 0.79 39.94
N SER A 8 -18.18 -0.51 39.79
CA SER A 8 -18.24 -1.20 38.52
C SER A 8 -19.45 -0.68 37.73
N SER A 9 -19.22 0.27 36.83
CA SER A 9 -20.25 0.69 35.89
C SER A 9 -19.64 0.85 34.50
N ASN A 10 -20.05 -0.07 33.63
CA ASN A 10 -20.03 0.00 32.18
C ASN A 10 -18.64 -0.04 31.51
N LEU A 11 -18.01 -1.22 31.57
CA LEU A 11 -17.19 -1.69 30.46
C LEU A 11 -18.13 -1.98 29.28
N VAL A 12 -18.42 -0.92 28.52
CA VAL A 12 -18.83 -1.05 27.14
C VAL A 12 -17.80 -1.94 26.46
N LYS A 13 -18.26 -3.04 25.83
CA LYS A 13 -17.46 -3.79 24.86
C LYS A 13 -17.14 -2.85 23.69
N GLU A 14 -16.19 -1.94 23.85
CA GLU A 14 -15.56 -1.27 22.73
C GLU A 14 -14.73 -2.34 22.01
N ASN A 15 -15.01 -2.51 20.72
CA ASN A 15 -14.34 -3.45 19.82
C ASN A 15 -12.81 -3.35 19.94
N SER A 16 -12.20 -4.27 20.69
CA SER A 16 -10.83 -4.13 21.16
C SER A 16 -9.76 -4.27 20.07
N THR A 17 -10.09 -4.81 18.90
CA THR A 17 -9.07 -5.15 17.89
C THR A 17 -8.81 -4.06 16.86
N ALA A 18 -9.83 -3.29 16.45
CA ALA A 18 -9.63 -2.11 15.60
C ALA A 18 -8.72 -1.08 16.30
N THR A 19 -8.91 -0.93 17.61
CA THR A 19 -8.07 -0.09 18.47
C THR A 19 -6.62 -0.58 18.50
N VAL A 20 -6.38 -1.89 18.62
CA VAL A 20 -5.01 -2.45 18.62
C VAL A 20 -4.29 -2.22 17.29
N VAL A 21 -4.95 -2.47 16.15
CA VAL A 21 -4.34 -2.21 14.83
C VAL A 21 -4.01 -0.73 14.67
N ASN A 22 -4.92 0.16 15.09
CA ASN A 22 -4.68 1.60 15.02
C ASN A 22 -3.48 2.01 15.89
N THR A 23 -3.38 1.52 17.13
CA THR A 23 -2.25 1.80 18.01
C THR A 23 -0.93 1.32 17.42
N ILE A 24 -0.88 0.10 16.87
CA ILE A 24 0.35 -0.43 16.24
C ILE A 24 0.76 0.45 15.06
N LEU A 25 -0.18 0.85 14.20
CA LEU A 25 0.09 1.73 13.07
C LEU A 25 0.60 3.10 13.52
N GLU A 26 -0.02 3.70 14.54
CA GLU A 26 0.39 5.00 15.10
C GLU A 26 1.80 4.94 15.69
N ASP A 27 2.09 3.95 16.53
CA ASP A 27 3.39 3.77 17.17
C ASP A 27 4.48 3.55 16.11
N LEU A 28 4.23 2.67 15.15
CA LEU A 28 5.18 2.37 14.08
C LEU A 28 5.40 3.58 13.16
N ASN A 29 4.36 4.35 12.88
CA ASN A 29 4.48 5.60 12.12
C ASN A 29 5.33 6.64 12.86
N VAL A 30 5.25 6.73 14.20
CA VAL A 30 6.12 7.60 15.00
C VAL A 30 7.57 7.12 14.97
N LEU A 31 7.81 5.81 15.11
CA LEU A 31 9.15 5.23 15.15
C LEU A 31 9.89 5.33 13.80
N THR A 32 9.17 5.34 12.69
CA THR A 32 9.75 5.36 11.34
C THR A 32 9.93 6.75 10.75
N LYS A 33 9.47 7.82 11.41
CA LYS A 33 9.62 9.19 10.90
C LYS A 33 11.06 9.50 10.51
N LYS A 34 11.23 10.30 9.46
CA LYS A 34 12.53 10.76 8.93
C LYS A 34 13.50 11.34 9.97
N SER A 35 12.96 11.92 11.05
CA SER A 35 13.77 12.44 12.17
C SER A 35 14.49 11.34 12.96
N ASN A 36 14.08 10.09 12.81
CA ASN A 36 14.61 8.95 13.52
C ASN A 36 15.62 8.22 12.63
N ASN A 37 16.68 7.70 13.24
CA ASN A 37 17.68 6.92 12.54
C ASN A 37 17.19 5.47 12.36
N VAL A 38 16.41 5.23 11.30
CA VAL A 38 15.84 3.90 10.97
C VAL A 38 16.95 2.99 10.43
N THR A 39 17.18 1.84 11.07
CA THR A 39 18.19 0.86 10.64
C THR A 39 17.63 -0.19 9.67
N SER A 40 18.50 -0.98 9.04
CA SER A 40 18.06 -2.11 8.19
C SER A 40 17.22 -3.14 8.96
N GLY A 41 17.52 -3.40 10.23
CA GLY A 41 16.70 -4.27 11.08
C GLY A 41 15.29 -3.71 11.31
N ASP A 42 15.17 -2.39 11.48
CA ASP A 42 13.89 -1.71 11.66
C ASP A 42 13.04 -1.76 10.39
N LEU A 43 13.66 -1.60 9.21
CA LEU A 43 12.97 -1.69 7.91
C LEU A 43 12.34 -3.07 7.70
N VAL A 44 13.10 -4.15 7.98
CA VAL A 44 12.59 -5.53 7.88
C VAL A 44 11.45 -5.75 8.85
N THR A 45 11.65 -5.38 10.12
CA THR A 45 10.65 -5.57 11.18
C THR A 45 9.37 -4.82 10.86
N SER A 46 9.48 -3.56 10.42
CA SER A 46 8.33 -2.74 10.03
C SER A 46 7.57 -3.33 8.84
N SER A 47 8.30 -3.82 7.83
CA SER A 47 7.69 -4.44 6.65
C SER A 47 6.95 -5.74 6.99
N ASN A 48 7.50 -6.54 7.89
CA ASN A 48 6.85 -7.76 8.38
C ASN A 48 5.59 -7.43 9.18
N ILE A 49 5.66 -6.46 10.10
CA ILE A 49 4.49 -6.00 10.86
C ILE A 49 3.39 -5.51 9.93
N LEU A 50 3.73 -4.74 8.89
CA LEU A 50 2.76 -4.27 7.89
C LEU A 50 2.13 -5.42 7.11
N THR A 51 2.92 -6.44 6.77
CA THR A 51 2.41 -7.65 6.09
C THR A 51 1.44 -8.41 6.99
N ASP A 52 1.76 -8.56 8.27
CA ASP A 52 0.89 -9.23 9.25
C ASP A 52 -0.42 -8.46 9.46
N ILE A 53 -0.34 -7.12 9.55
CA ILE A 53 -1.52 -6.26 9.61
C ILE A 53 -2.37 -6.41 8.35
N ALA A 54 -1.77 -6.41 7.16
CA ALA A 54 -2.47 -6.61 5.89
C ALA A 54 -3.18 -7.97 5.83
N GLY A 55 -2.51 -9.03 6.25
CA GLY A 55 -3.12 -10.36 6.35
C GLY A 55 -4.26 -10.42 7.37
N TYR A 56 -4.12 -9.75 8.50
CA TYR A 56 -5.16 -9.69 9.52
C TYR A 56 -6.42 -8.96 9.03
N VAL A 57 -6.27 -7.79 8.41
CA VAL A 57 -7.43 -6.98 7.96
C VAL A 57 -8.16 -7.60 6.77
N ALA A 58 -7.49 -8.40 5.95
CA ALA A 58 -8.13 -9.14 4.85
C ALA A 58 -9.24 -10.09 5.34
N GLY A 59 -9.14 -10.58 6.59
CA GLY A 59 -10.18 -11.38 7.24
C GLY A 59 -11.07 -10.62 8.24
N ASN A 60 -10.77 -9.35 8.53
CA ASN A 60 -11.40 -8.58 9.62
C ASN A 60 -11.66 -7.13 9.19
N THR A 61 -12.51 -6.96 8.18
CA THR A 61 -12.76 -5.65 7.54
C THR A 61 -13.43 -4.62 8.44
N ASP A 62 -14.09 -5.05 9.52
CA ASP A 62 -14.69 -4.16 10.53
C ASP A 62 -13.65 -3.28 11.25
N ALA A 63 -12.37 -3.66 11.15
CA ALA A 63 -11.27 -2.92 11.72
C ALA A 63 -10.73 -1.80 10.82
N LEU A 64 -11.31 -1.56 9.64
CA LEU A 64 -10.81 -0.61 8.64
C LEU A 64 -11.50 0.76 8.70
N SER A 65 -10.70 1.82 8.63
CA SER A 65 -11.13 3.22 8.61
C SER A 65 -10.20 4.07 7.75
N SER A 66 -10.71 5.17 7.19
CA SER A 66 -9.92 6.09 6.36
C SER A 66 -8.68 6.64 7.09
N SER A 67 -8.76 6.80 8.42
CA SER A 67 -7.62 7.23 9.24
C SER A 67 -6.49 6.20 9.23
N GLN A 68 -6.81 4.91 9.32
CA GLN A 68 -5.78 3.86 9.36
C GLN A 68 -5.04 3.74 8.03
N ILE A 69 -5.72 3.87 6.88
CA ILE A 69 -5.04 3.83 5.59
C ILE A 69 -4.18 5.08 5.35
N GLU A 70 -4.58 6.25 5.87
CA GLU A 70 -3.71 7.44 5.87
C GLU A 70 -2.44 7.23 6.69
N ILE A 71 -2.55 6.63 7.88
CA ILE A 71 -1.39 6.30 8.73
C ILE A 71 -0.53 5.24 8.04
N PHE A 72 -1.14 4.19 7.49
CA PHE A 72 -0.45 3.14 6.74
C PHE A 72 0.32 3.71 5.54
N GLY A 73 -0.29 4.59 4.75
CA GLY A 73 0.39 5.27 3.64
C GLY A 73 1.54 6.15 4.11
N SER A 74 1.38 6.85 5.23
CA SER A 74 2.45 7.67 5.84
C SER A 74 3.62 6.81 6.32
N LEU A 75 3.35 5.66 6.90
CA LEU A 75 4.36 4.69 7.31
C LEU A 75 5.11 4.11 6.09
N CYS A 76 4.40 3.73 5.03
CA CYS A 76 5.03 3.28 3.79
C CYS A 76 5.92 4.39 3.19
N ASN A 77 5.46 5.64 3.21
CA ASN A 77 6.23 6.79 2.77
C ASN A 77 7.52 6.97 3.58
N ASN A 78 7.45 6.84 4.90
CA ASN A 78 8.61 6.93 5.78
C ASN A 78 9.63 5.83 5.48
N LEU A 79 9.18 4.58 5.35
CA LEU A 79 10.05 3.45 5.02
C LEU A 79 10.73 3.63 3.66
N LEU A 80 10.02 4.22 2.69
CA LEU A 80 10.50 4.52 1.34
C LEU A 80 11.25 5.86 1.23
N ASP A 81 11.52 6.57 2.33
CA ASP A 81 12.30 7.83 2.27
C ASP A 81 13.70 7.56 1.70
N ASP A 82 14.18 8.46 0.84
CA ASP A 82 15.51 8.38 0.23
C ASP A 82 16.63 8.28 1.29
N SER A 83 16.42 8.81 2.50
CA SER A 83 17.37 8.67 3.62
C SER A 83 17.60 7.22 4.03
N ASN A 84 16.62 6.34 3.79
CA ASN A 84 16.71 4.91 4.12
C ASN A 84 17.35 4.08 3.00
N GLY A 85 17.67 4.69 1.84
CA GLY A 85 18.16 3.97 0.66
C GLY A 85 19.40 3.11 0.93
N ARG A 86 20.34 3.59 1.75
CA ARG A 86 21.53 2.81 2.14
C ARG A 86 21.19 1.57 2.97
N ASN A 87 20.21 1.67 3.86
CA ASN A 87 19.79 0.56 4.70
C ASN A 87 19.00 -0.48 3.89
N TRP A 88 18.19 -0.02 2.93
CA TRP A 88 17.57 -0.92 1.95
C TRP A 88 18.58 -1.62 1.05
N GLU A 89 19.62 -0.94 0.59
CA GLU A 89 20.67 -1.56 -0.22
C GLU A 89 21.42 -2.65 0.55
N GLN A 90 21.70 -2.43 1.84
CA GLN A 90 22.26 -3.48 2.70
C GLN A 90 21.36 -4.70 2.83
N LEU A 91 20.04 -4.50 2.84
CA LEU A 91 19.06 -5.59 2.85
C LEU A 91 19.02 -6.31 1.51
N LYS A 92 18.96 -5.58 0.39
CA LYS A 92 18.97 -6.14 -0.97
C LYS A 92 20.13 -7.13 -1.19
N GLN A 93 21.30 -6.85 -0.60
CA GLN A 93 22.48 -7.72 -0.68
C GLN A 93 22.40 -8.97 0.21
N LYS A 94 21.60 -8.96 1.28
CA LYS A 94 21.47 -10.05 2.26
C LYS A 94 20.22 -10.89 2.05
N ASP A 95 19.11 -10.24 1.74
CA ASP A 95 17.77 -10.77 1.58
C ASP A 95 16.92 -9.83 0.70
N SER A 96 16.71 -10.22 -0.55
CA SER A 96 15.91 -9.43 -1.50
C SER A 96 14.41 -9.42 -1.20
N SER A 97 13.93 -10.22 -0.24
CA SER A 97 12.49 -10.40 0.00
C SER A 97 11.85 -9.24 0.77
N SER A 98 12.62 -8.46 1.55
CA SER A 98 12.06 -7.46 2.47
C SER A 98 11.31 -6.34 1.74
N ILE A 99 11.85 -5.85 0.62
CA ILE A 99 11.17 -4.81 -0.18
C ILE A 99 9.92 -5.35 -0.89
N THR A 100 9.97 -6.62 -1.32
CA THR A 100 8.80 -7.28 -1.92
C THR A 100 7.69 -7.52 -0.90
N GLY A 101 8.06 -7.74 0.38
CA GLY A 101 7.12 -7.79 1.50
C GLY A 101 6.37 -6.48 1.69
N LEU A 102 7.06 -5.33 1.64
CA LEU A 102 6.42 -4.02 1.73
C LEU A 102 5.43 -3.77 0.57
N VAL A 103 5.82 -4.09 -0.67
CA VAL A 103 4.91 -3.97 -1.84
C VAL A 103 3.69 -4.84 -1.66
N LYS A 104 3.88 -6.10 -1.23
CA LYS A 104 2.79 -7.02 -0.97
C LYS A 104 1.86 -6.52 0.14
N ALA A 105 2.41 -5.98 1.23
CA ALA A 105 1.63 -5.41 2.32
C ALA A 105 0.75 -4.25 1.82
N VAL A 106 1.30 -3.35 1.00
CA VAL A 106 0.53 -2.25 0.40
C VAL A 106 -0.61 -2.80 -0.47
N ALA A 107 -0.32 -3.76 -1.35
CA ALA A 107 -1.31 -4.34 -2.24
C ALA A 107 -2.44 -5.02 -1.45
N ASP A 108 -2.11 -5.89 -0.49
CA ASP A 108 -3.08 -6.63 0.31
C ASP A 108 -3.91 -5.71 1.23
N TYR A 109 -3.26 -4.72 1.85
CA TYR A 109 -3.94 -3.75 2.71
C TYR A 109 -4.90 -2.88 1.91
N SER A 110 -4.43 -2.33 0.78
CA SER A 110 -5.23 -1.51 -0.14
C SER A 110 -6.43 -2.28 -0.70
N LYS A 111 -6.20 -3.52 -1.12
CA LYS A 111 -7.25 -4.45 -1.56
C LYS A 111 -8.32 -4.66 -0.49
N SER A 112 -7.95 -4.79 0.77
CA SER A 112 -8.92 -4.98 1.86
C SER A 112 -9.85 -3.77 2.02
N PHE A 113 -9.35 -2.56 1.74
CA PHE A 113 -10.15 -1.34 1.79
C PHE A 113 -11.21 -1.23 0.68
N THR A 114 -11.02 -1.86 -0.48
CA THR A 114 -11.99 -1.75 -1.58
C THR A 114 -13.35 -2.32 -1.21
N ASN A 115 -13.42 -3.23 -0.24
CA ASN A 115 -14.66 -3.83 0.24
C ASN A 115 -15.44 -2.92 1.20
N VAL A 116 -14.75 -2.06 1.96
CA VAL A 116 -15.34 -1.20 3.00
C VAL A 116 -15.50 0.26 2.61
N LEU A 117 -14.99 0.67 1.44
CA LEU A 117 -15.27 2.01 0.91
C LEU A 117 -16.79 2.22 0.87
N ASN A 118 -17.26 3.17 1.69
CA ASN A 118 -18.63 3.67 1.70
C ASN A 118 -18.94 4.40 0.38
N SER A 119 -20.12 5.01 0.24
CA SER A 119 -20.60 5.68 -0.98
C SER A 119 -19.67 6.74 -1.61
N GLU A 120 -18.55 7.08 -0.97
CA GLU A 120 -17.44 7.80 -1.61
C GLU A 120 -16.77 6.90 -2.66
N PHE A 121 -16.98 7.24 -3.92
CA PHE A 121 -16.57 6.43 -5.08
C PHE A 121 -15.05 6.19 -5.21
N SER A 122 -14.21 6.90 -4.45
CA SER A 122 -12.74 6.80 -4.53
C SER A 122 -12.06 7.42 -3.31
N LEU A 123 -10.95 6.82 -2.85
CA LEU A 123 -10.03 7.38 -1.86
C LEU A 123 -8.63 7.49 -2.48
N THR A 124 -7.92 8.58 -2.18
CA THR A 124 -6.55 8.80 -2.64
C THR A 124 -5.67 9.19 -1.46
N ILE A 125 -4.65 8.39 -1.21
CA ILE A 125 -3.61 8.65 -0.23
C ILE A 125 -2.39 9.09 -1.01
N GLN A 126 -2.00 10.35 -0.86
CA GLN A 126 -0.84 10.93 -1.53
C GLN A 126 0.23 11.24 -0.50
N LYS A 127 1.43 10.71 -0.72
CA LYS A 127 2.64 11.00 0.05
C LYS A 127 3.80 11.11 -0.93
N GLU A 128 4.90 11.73 -0.50
CA GLU A 128 6.07 12.03 -1.34
C GLU A 128 6.58 10.82 -2.14
N ASN A 129 6.65 9.63 -1.53
CA ASN A 129 7.26 8.43 -2.11
C ASN A 129 6.25 7.38 -2.58
N ILE A 130 4.97 7.56 -2.27
CA ILE A 130 3.90 6.61 -2.59
C ILE A 130 2.56 7.31 -2.78
N VAL A 131 1.84 6.93 -3.84
CA VAL A 131 0.45 7.36 -4.07
C VAL A 131 -0.42 6.12 -4.19
N ILE A 132 -1.39 5.97 -3.29
CA ILE A 132 -2.36 4.87 -3.28
C ILE A 132 -3.72 5.42 -3.72
N GLN A 133 -4.36 4.77 -4.68
CA GLN A 133 -5.72 5.07 -5.10
C GLN A 133 -6.59 3.83 -5.00
N LEU A 134 -7.74 4.01 -4.38
CA LEU A 134 -8.77 3.00 -4.23
C LEU A 134 -10.06 3.54 -4.82
N GLY A 135 -10.88 2.68 -5.41
CA GLY A 135 -12.19 3.12 -5.89
C GLY A 135 -13.17 1.99 -6.08
N LYS A 136 -14.45 2.36 -6.19
CA LYS A 136 -15.49 1.46 -6.66
C LYS A 136 -15.51 1.49 -8.19
N VAL A 137 -15.73 0.33 -8.80
CA VAL A 137 -15.89 0.25 -10.25
C VAL A 137 -17.17 0.99 -10.67
N LYS A 138 -17.05 1.86 -11.67
CA LYS A 138 -18.16 2.65 -12.22
C LYS A 138 -18.63 2.08 -13.55
N SER A 139 -19.62 2.74 -14.15
CA SER A 139 -20.07 2.48 -15.52
C SER A 139 -19.08 2.92 -16.62
N THR A 140 -17.82 3.22 -16.26
CA THR A 140 -16.78 3.70 -17.16
C THR A 140 -15.53 2.82 -17.06
N ASP A 141 -14.57 3.04 -17.95
CA ASP A 141 -13.23 2.45 -17.86
C ASP A 141 -12.56 2.82 -16.51
N ILE A 142 -11.69 1.94 -16.03
CA ILE A 142 -10.81 2.22 -14.88
C ILE A 142 -9.55 2.85 -15.45
N VAL A 143 -9.18 4.02 -14.93
CA VAL A 143 -7.94 4.72 -15.29
C VAL A 143 -7.32 5.24 -14.01
N VAL A 144 -6.10 4.82 -13.71
CA VAL A 144 -5.32 5.28 -12.56
C VAL A 144 -3.93 5.76 -13.02
N PRO A 145 -3.38 6.83 -12.43
CA PRO A 145 -3.98 7.66 -11.39
C PRO A 145 -5.12 8.54 -11.94
N ASP A 146 -6.14 8.82 -11.13
CA ASP A 146 -7.17 9.83 -11.43
C ASP A 146 -6.54 11.23 -11.36
N ARG A 147 -6.15 11.75 -12.53
CA ARG A 147 -5.49 13.06 -12.68
C ARG A 147 -6.41 14.25 -12.44
N THR A 148 -7.70 14.04 -12.17
CA THR A 148 -8.60 15.10 -11.71
C THR A 148 -8.43 15.41 -10.23
N LYS A 149 -7.74 14.54 -9.49
CA LYS A 149 -7.40 14.74 -8.07
C LYS A 149 -6.10 15.53 -7.93
N THR A 150 -5.93 16.15 -6.77
CA THR A 150 -4.62 16.62 -6.32
C THR A 150 -3.71 15.40 -6.14
N LEU A 151 -2.54 15.42 -6.78
CA LEU A 151 -1.54 14.36 -6.74
C LEU A 151 -0.14 14.97 -6.60
N GLU A 152 0.81 14.17 -6.13
CA GLU A 152 2.23 14.50 -6.19
C GLU A 152 2.67 14.80 -7.63
N SER A 153 3.53 15.80 -7.81
CA SER A 153 3.97 16.26 -9.14
C SER A 153 4.59 15.14 -9.98
N TRP A 154 5.40 14.28 -9.37
CA TRP A 154 6.03 13.15 -10.07
C TRP A 154 5.01 12.12 -10.59
N VAL A 155 3.82 12.06 -10.01
CA VAL A 155 2.70 11.29 -10.55
C VAL A 155 1.97 12.12 -11.59
N LEU A 156 1.57 13.35 -11.23
CA LEU A 156 0.72 14.25 -12.03
C LEU A 156 1.31 14.56 -13.41
N ASP A 157 2.61 14.80 -13.48
CA ASP A 157 3.33 15.22 -14.69
C ASP A 157 3.81 14.05 -15.55
N SER A 158 3.65 12.80 -15.07
CA SER A 158 4.10 11.60 -15.76
C SER A 158 3.07 11.02 -16.73
N ILE A 159 3.52 10.23 -17.72
CA ILE A 159 2.60 9.41 -18.56
C ILE A 159 2.18 8.11 -17.87
N ASN A 160 2.66 7.87 -16.64
CA ASN A 160 2.43 6.64 -15.93
C ASN A 160 0.93 6.42 -15.75
N GLU A 161 0.42 5.31 -16.23
CA GLU A 161 -1.00 5.03 -16.24
C GLU A 161 -1.23 3.52 -16.26
N ILE A 162 -2.19 3.07 -15.47
CA ILE A 162 -2.78 1.74 -15.60
C ILE A 162 -4.24 1.96 -15.98
N SER A 163 -4.67 1.37 -17.09
CA SER A 163 -6.05 1.49 -17.54
C SER A 163 -6.63 0.15 -17.97
N MET A 164 -7.92 -0.03 -17.71
CA MET A 164 -8.67 -1.23 -18.01
C MET A 164 -10.04 -0.84 -18.55
N SER A 165 -10.36 -1.30 -19.76
CA SER A 165 -11.64 -0.97 -20.39
C SER A 165 -12.79 -1.75 -19.75
N ARG A 166 -13.93 -1.08 -19.57
CA ARG A 166 -15.16 -1.65 -19.02
C ARG A 166 -15.62 -2.90 -19.75
N LYS A 167 -15.42 -2.99 -21.06
CA LYS A 167 -15.80 -4.17 -21.84
C LYS A 167 -15.18 -5.49 -21.33
N TYR A 168 -14.08 -5.42 -20.57
CA TYR A 168 -13.41 -6.59 -20.01
C TYR A 168 -13.95 -7.00 -18.64
N PHE A 169 -14.72 -6.14 -17.97
CA PHE A 169 -15.30 -6.42 -16.66
C PHE A 169 -16.82 -6.19 -16.55
N ASP A 170 -17.47 -5.76 -17.63
CA ASP A 170 -18.93 -5.60 -17.65
C ASP A 170 -19.62 -6.96 -17.46
N GLY A 171 -20.58 -7.01 -16.54
CA GLY A 171 -21.28 -8.25 -16.15
C GLY A 171 -20.48 -9.18 -15.23
N LEU A 172 -19.25 -8.82 -14.84
CA LEU A 172 -18.51 -9.52 -13.79
C LEU A 172 -18.83 -8.93 -12.42
N PRO A 173 -18.71 -9.72 -11.33
CA PRO A 173 -19.02 -9.25 -9.98
C PRO A 173 -17.89 -8.38 -9.41
N ILE A 174 -17.30 -7.48 -10.20
CA ILE A 174 -16.22 -6.60 -9.75
C ILE A 174 -16.84 -5.34 -9.15
N THR A 175 -16.43 -5.05 -7.93
CA THR A 175 -16.99 -3.97 -7.11
C THR A 175 -15.99 -2.85 -6.86
N GLY A 176 -14.68 -3.12 -6.92
CA GLY A 176 -13.65 -2.13 -6.66
C GLY A 176 -12.31 -2.43 -7.30
N TYR A 177 -11.43 -1.45 -7.19
CA TYR A 177 -10.04 -1.53 -7.61
C TYR A 177 -9.14 -0.81 -6.61
N SER A 178 -7.87 -1.20 -6.61
CA SER A 178 -6.80 -0.51 -5.90
C SER A 178 -5.55 -0.45 -6.76
N SER A 179 -4.76 0.60 -6.57
CA SER A 179 -3.44 0.75 -7.17
C SER A 179 -2.54 1.56 -6.25
N ALA A 180 -1.25 1.25 -6.22
CA ALA A 180 -0.24 2.17 -5.72
C ALA A 180 0.83 2.44 -6.77
N PHE A 181 1.35 3.67 -6.77
CA PHE A 181 2.50 4.11 -7.54
C PHE A 181 3.64 4.41 -6.57
N TYR A 182 4.84 3.91 -6.87
CA TYR A 182 6.01 4.00 -6.01
C TYR A 182 7.11 4.80 -6.70
N ARG A 183 7.58 5.88 -6.06
CA ARG A 183 8.52 6.83 -6.67
C ARG A 183 9.92 6.22 -6.91
N ASN A 184 10.46 5.52 -5.92
CA ASN A 184 11.88 5.16 -5.86
C ASN A 184 12.16 3.67 -5.61
N ILE A 185 11.13 2.84 -5.46
CA ILE A 185 11.29 1.42 -5.10
C ILE A 185 12.00 0.60 -6.19
N SER A 186 11.97 1.05 -7.45
CA SER A 186 12.64 0.40 -8.58
C SER A 186 14.14 0.20 -8.34
N LYS A 187 14.79 1.14 -7.63
CA LYS A 187 16.21 1.07 -7.26
C LYS A 187 16.50 -0.04 -6.23
N LEU A 188 15.48 -0.44 -5.47
CA LEU A 188 15.59 -1.37 -4.36
C LEU A 188 15.23 -2.81 -4.74
N LEU A 189 14.68 -3.01 -5.94
CA LEU A 189 14.34 -4.35 -6.45
C LEU A 189 15.61 -5.14 -6.82
N PRO A 190 15.57 -6.48 -6.70
CA PRO A 190 16.71 -7.32 -7.08
C PRO A 190 17.03 -7.23 -8.58
N GLU A 191 18.32 -7.10 -8.91
CA GLU A 191 18.86 -6.95 -10.28
C GLU A 191 18.89 -8.27 -11.09
N SER A 192 18.47 -9.38 -10.50
CA SER A 192 18.53 -10.71 -11.13
C SER A 192 17.23 -11.48 -10.96
N LEU A 193 16.64 -11.90 -12.08
CA LEU A 193 15.38 -12.68 -12.11
C LEU A 193 15.59 -14.15 -11.70
N LYS A 194 16.84 -14.65 -11.72
CA LYS A 194 17.26 -16.00 -11.30
C LYS A 194 18.71 -15.99 -10.82
N SER A 195 19.01 -16.80 -9.81
CA SER A 195 20.35 -16.95 -9.21
C SER A 195 21.47 -17.48 -10.13
N ASN A 196 21.19 -17.73 -11.43
CA ASN A 196 22.09 -18.42 -12.36
C ASN A 196 22.35 -17.68 -13.67
N THR A 197 22.04 -16.38 -13.77
CA THR A 197 22.39 -15.59 -14.96
C THR A 197 23.34 -14.46 -14.59
N SER A 198 24.43 -14.33 -15.35
CA SER A 198 25.38 -13.19 -15.27
C SER A 198 24.80 -11.86 -15.77
N TYR A 199 23.57 -11.88 -16.28
CA TYR A 199 22.86 -10.70 -16.76
C TYR A 199 22.20 -9.97 -15.59
N LYS A 200 22.65 -8.73 -15.37
CA LYS A 200 22.00 -7.76 -14.50
C LYS A 200 21.01 -6.95 -15.32
N TYR A 201 19.84 -6.70 -14.73
CA TYR A 201 18.83 -5.81 -15.31
C TYR A 201 18.45 -4.77 -14.27
N ASP A 202 18.32 -3.53 -14.72
CA ASP A 202 17.83 -2.43 -13.90
C ASP A 202 16.39 -2.11 -14.29
N VAL A 203 15.56 -1.87 -13.28
CA VAL A 203 14.19 -1.40 -13.50
C VAL A 203 14.25 0.07 -13.90
N ASN A 204 14.04 0.35 -15.19
CA ASN A 204 14.14 1.69 -15.75
C ASN A 204 12.80 2.46 -15.78
N SER A 205 11.94 2.20 -14.81
CA SER A 205 10.65 2.88 -14.65
C SER A 205 10.28 2.96 -13.18
N ILE A 206 9.23 3.71 -12.86
CA ILE A 206 8.57 3.53 -11.56
C ILE A 206 7.96 2.13 -11.48
N ILE A 207 7.61 1.73 -10.26
CA ILE A 207 6.79 0.55 -10.03
C ILE A 207 5.37 1.00 -9.71
N ALA A 208 4.40 0.24 -10.17
CA ALA A 208 3.02 0.38 -9.76
C ALA A 208 2.38 -1.01 -9.60
N ASP A 209 1.44 -1.12 -8.66
CA ASP A 209 0.56 -2.27 -8.53
C ASP A 209 -0.87 -1.89 -8.91
N PHE A 210 -1.65 -2.90 -9.31
CA PHE A 210 -3.06 -2.76 -9.62
C PHE A 210 -3.78 -4.06 -9.31
N SER A 211 -4.92 -3.96 -8.64
CA SER A 211 -5.81 -5.09 -8.38
C SER A 211 -7.27 -4.69 -8.53
N ILE A 212 -8.09 -5.67 -8.88
CA ILE A 212 -9.54 -5.57 -9.00
C ILE A 212 -10.20 -6.60 -8.10
N GLU A 213 -11.30 -6.19 -7.46
CA GLU A 213 -11.96 -6.99 -6.44
C GLU A 213 -13.47 -7.10 -6.65
N PRO A 214 -14.05 -8.29 -6.44
CA PRO A 214 -13.41 -9.61 -6.38
C PRO A 214 -12.54 -9.94 -7.61
N THR A 215 -11.43 -10.66 -7.39
CA THR A 215 -10.59 -11.18 -8.47
C THR A 215 -11.39 -12.17 -9.33
N PRO A 216 -11.61 -11.92 -10.63
CA PRO A 216 -12.44 -12.77 -11.46
C PRO A 216 -11.73 -14.09 -11.82
N THR A 217 -12.49 -15.19 -11.77
CA THR A 217 -11.96 -16.55 -12.08
C THR A 217 -11.77 -16.80 -13.58
N LYS A 218 -12.47 -16.05 -14.43
CA LYS A 218 -12.33 -16.08 -15.89
C LYS A 218 -12.49 -14.67 -16.42
N MET A 219 -11.41 -14.12 -16.98
CA MET A 219 -11.46 -12.85 -17.68
C MET A 219 -10.46 -12.87 -18.83
N ASN A 220 -10.87 -12.32 -19.97
CA ASN A 220 -9.92 -11.89 -21.00
C ASN A 220 -9.34 -10.56 -20.55
N TYR A 221 -8.29 -10.60 -19.72
CA TYR A 221 -7.66 -9.41 -19.20
C TYR A 221 -6.97 -8.65 -20.33
N HIS A 222 -7.26 -7.35 -20.45
CA HIS A 222 -6.41 -6.42 -21.17
C HIS A 222 -6.24 -5.17 -20.32
N VAL A 223 -5.18 -5.20 -19.51
CA VAL A 223 -4.71 -4.05 -18.75
C VAL A 223 -3.67 -3.35 -19.61
N VAL A 224 -3.88 -2.07 -19.88
CA VAL A 224 -2.91 -1.21 -20.54
C VAL A 224 -2.07 -0.56 -19.46
N ILE A 225 -0.75 -0.69 -19.59
CA ILE A 225 0.20 -0.08 -18.66
C ILE A 225 1.13 0.81 -19.49
N LYS A 226 1.22 2.08 -19.10
CA LYS A 226 2.13 3.07 -19.66
C LYS A 226 3.09 3.49 -18.56
N PHE A 227 4.38 3.57 -18.89
CA PHE A 227 5.40 4.09 -17.98
C PHE A 227 6.35 5.04 -18.71
N ASN A 228 6.75 6.10 -18.01
CA ASN A 228 7.96 6.83 -18.33
C ASN A 228 9.16 5.90 -18.14
N ILE A 229 10.11 5.99 -19.05
CA ILE A 229 11.43 5.37 -18.90
C ILE A 229 12.34 6.41 -18.24
N PHE A 230 13.17 6.03 -17.26
CA PHE A 230 14.16 6.98 -16.73
C PHE A 230 15.29 7.17 -17.75
N ASP A 231 15.76 8.41 -17.85
CA ASP A 231 16.90 8.79 -18.69
C ASP A 231 18.24 8.37 -18.08
#